data_AF-A0A8S2FZQ3-F1
#
_entry.id   AF-A0A8S2FZQ3-F1
#
_cell.length_a   1.000
_cell.length_b   1.000
_cell.length_c   1.000
_cell.angle_alpha   90.00
_cell.angle_beta   90.00
_cell.angle_gamma   90.00
#
_symmetry.space_group_name_H-M   'P 1'
#
loop_
_entity.id
_entity.type
_entity.pdbx_description
1 polymer ?
#
loop_
_entity_poly.entity_id
_entity_poly.type
_entity_poly.pdbx_seq_one_letter_code
_entity_poly.pdbx_strand_id
1 'polypeptide(L)'
;MALGLPVIARRNIGNISIVSDGQTGLLYETPEQAAECLLQLAKETKLRETLIKQAADQVKKMHNPKSESTAYQNLILSLIE
;
A
#
# COMPACT_ATOMS: atom_id res chain seq x y z
N MET A 1 -0.27 5.70 -2.34
CA MET A 1 -0.18 5.82 -0.86
C MET A 1 0.53 7.09 -0.43
N ALA A 2 1.87 7.14 -0.26
CA ALA A 2 2.57 8.35 0.24
C ALA A 2 2.54 9.55 -0.72
N LEU A 3 2.73 9.32 -2.02
CA LEU A 3 2.75 10.36 -3.06
C LEU A 3 1.34 10.77 -3.55
N GLY A 4 0.28 10.28 -2.92
CA GLY A 4 -1.10 10.62 -3.31
C GLY A 4 -1.55 10.04 -4.67
N LEU A 5 -0.86 9.03 -5.19
CA LEU A 5 -1.25 8.31 -6.41
C LEU A 5 -2.00 7.00 -6.09
N PRO A 6 -2.92 6.57 -6.98
CA PRO A 6 -3.62 5.30 -6.81
C PRO A 6 -2.66 4.13 -7.04
N VAL A 7 -2.96 2.99 -6.42
CA VAL A 7 -2.09 1.81 -6.45
C VAL A 7 -2.80 0.64 -7.13
N ILE A 8 -2.14 0.07 -8.12
CA ILE A 8 -2.45 -1.25 -8.68
C ILE A 8 -1.19 -2.09 -8.48
N ALA A 9 -1.33 -3.28 -7.91
CA ALA A 9 -0.18 -4.14 -7.64
C ALA A 9 -0.53 -5.63 -7.85
N ARG A 10 0.47 -6.43 -8.22
CA ARG A 10 0.28 -7.88 -8.33
C ARG A 10 0.00 -8.48 -6.95
N ARG A 11 -0.90 -9.46 -6.83
CA ARG A 11 -1.16 -10.19 -5.59
C ARG A 11 -0.01 -11.16 -5.29
N ASN A 12 1.03 -10.64 -4.67
CA ASN A 12 2.13 -11.42 -4.11
C ASN A 12 2.35 -11.05 -2.64
N ILE A 13 3.12 -11.87 -1.91
CA ILE A 13 3.29 -11.75 -0.45
C ILE A 13 3.77 -10.34 -0.05
N GLY A 14 4.69 -9.74 -0.80
CA GLY A 14 5.21 -8.41 -0.51
C GLY A 14 4.20 -7.29 -0.75
N ASN A 15 3.34 -7.43 -1.76
CA ASN A 15 2.33 -6.41 -2.07
C ASN A 15 1.11 -6.54 -1.15
N ILE A 16 0.65 -7.76 -0.83
CA ILE A 16 -0.49 -7.97 0.08
C ILE A 16 -0.19 -7.52 1.51
N SER A 17 1.09 -7.46 1.91
CA SER A 17 1.47 -6.98 3.24
C SER A 17 1.33 -5.46 3.38
N ILE A 18 1.20 -4.74 2.27
CA ILE A 18 1.10 -3.27 2.24
C ILE A 18 -0.25 -2.82 1.69
N VAL A 19 -0.78 -3.49 0.67
CA VAL A 19 -2.01 -3.10 -0.05
C VAL A 19 -3.18 -3.97 0.39
N SER A 20 -4.24 -3.31 0.85
CA SER A 20 -5.55 -3.93 1.14
C SER A 20 -6.45 -3.74 -0.07
N ASP A 21 -6.78 -4.85 -0.72
CA ASP A 21 -7.55 -4.88 -1.96
C ASP A 21 -8.92 -4.21 -1.82
N GLY A 22 -9.25 -3.31 -2.75
CA GLY A 22 -10.47 -2.51 -2.72
C GLY A 22 -10.49 -1.37 -1.69
N GLN A 23 -9.44 -1.23 -0.87
CA GLN A 23 -9.37 -0.21 0.19
C GLN A 23 -8.20 0.76 0.00
N THR A 24 -6.97 0.25 -0.09
CA THR A 24 -5.77 1.09 -0.28
C THR A 24 -5.14 0.93 -1.67
N GLY A 25 -5.71 0.04 -2.49
CA GLY A 25 -5.37 -0.17 -3.89
C GLY A 25 -6.18 -1.32 -4.47
N LEU A 26 -5.85 -1.70 -5.71
CA LEU A 26 -6.41 -2.89 -6.37
C LEU A 26 -5.31 -3.93 -6.57
N LEU A 27 -5.64 -5.19 -6.30
CA LEU A 27 -4.72 -6.32 -6.47
C LEU A 27 -5.15 -7.23 -7.62
N TYR A 28 -4.20 -7.59 -8.48
CA TYR A 28 -4.44 -8.45 -9.64
C TYR A 28 -3.55 -9.70 -9.62
N GLU A 29 -4.02 -10.80 -10.22
CA GLU A 29 -3.25 -12.04 -10.42
C GLU A 29 -2.71 -12.17 -11.84
N THR A 30 -3.50 -11.75 -12.84
CA THR A 30 -3.19 -11.89 -14.27
C THR A 30 -3.06 -10.54 -14.97
N PRO A 31 -2.39 -10.48 -16.14
CA PRO A 31 -2.32 -9.25 -16.95
C PRO A 31 -3.68 -8.68 -17.34
N GLU A 32 -4.67 -9.53 -17.61
CA GLU A 32 -6.03 -9.13 -17.98
C GLU A 32 -6.70 -8.41 -16.81
N GLN A 33 -6.59 -8.96 -15.60
CA GLN A 33 -7.08 -8.30 -14.38
C GLN A 33 -6.36 -6.98 -14.11
N ALA A 34 -5.06 -6.86 -14.45
CA ALA A 34 -4.35 -5.60 -14.35
C ALA A 34 -4.94 -4.54 -15.30
N ALA A 35 -5.30 -4.93 -16.52
CA ALA A 35 -5.97 -4.05 -17.48
C ALA A 35 -7.38 -3.64 -16.98
N GLU A 36 -8.13 -4.57 -16.40
CA GLU A 36 -9.43 -4.28 -15.77
C GLU A 36 -9.29 -3.26 -14.62
N CYS A 37 -8.30 -3.44 -13.74
CA CYS A 37 -7.99 -2.49 -12.67
C CYS A 37 -7.67 -1.09 -13.22
N LEU A 38 -6.85 -1.01 -14.27
CA LEU A 38 -6.50 0.26 -14.92
C LEU A 38 -7.74 0.96 -15.50
N LEU A 39 -8.58 0.22 -16.21
CA LEU A 39 -9.83 0.74 -16.78
C LEU A 39 -10.81 1.18 -15.71
N GLN A 40 -10.93 0.43 -14.61
CA GLN A 40 -11.78 0.78 -13.48
C GLN A 40 -11.33 2.10 -12.85
N LEU A 41 -10.03 2.23 -12.54
CA LEU A 41 -9.49 3.47 -11.98
C LEU A 41 -9.62 4.65 -12.94
N ALA A 42 -9.54 4.44 -14.25
CA ALA A 42 -9.71 5.50 -15.23
C ALA A 42 -11.16 6.02 -15.26
N LYS A 43 -12.14 5.11 -15.21
CA LYS A 43 -13.57 5.43 -15.32
C LYS A 43 -14.19 5.92 -14.00
N GLU A 44 -13.75 5.38 -12.87
CA GLU A 44 -14.39 5.60 -11.57
C GLU A 44 -13.61 6.59 -10.70
N THR A 45 -13.80 7.89 -10.95
CA THR A 45 -13.10 8.96 -10.20
C THR A 45 -13.30 8.85 -8.69
N LYS A 46 -14.52 8.57 -8.20
CA LYS A 46 -14.81 8.45 -6.77
C LYS A 46 -14.06 7.30 -6.10
N LEU A 47 -13.99 6.15 -6.78
CA LEU A 47 -13.22 5.00 -6.30
C LEU A 47 -11.75 5.39 -6.21
N ARG A 48 -11.19 5.96 -7.29
CA ARG A 48 -9.80 6.41 -7.35
C ARG A 48 -9.44 7.36 -6.21
N GLU A 49 -10.27 8.38 -5.96
CA GLU A 49 -10.06 9.34 -4.86
C GLU A 49 -10.14 8.69 -3.48
N THR A 50 -11.10 7.78 -3.28
CA THR A 50 -11.27 7.03 -2.02
C THR A 50 -10.04 6.18 -1.72
N LEU A 51 -9.59 5.41 -2.72
CA LEU A 51 -8.40 4.57 -2.60
C LEU A 51 -7.17 5.43 -2.28
N ILE A 52 -6.95 6.54 -3.01
CA ILE A 52 -5.81 7.45 -2.77
C ILE A 52 -5.78 7.95 -1.33
N LYS A 53 -6.93 8.41 -0.82
CA LYS A 53 -7.03 8.94 0.55
C LYS A 53 -6.70 7.87 1.58
N GLN A 54 -7.38 6.72 1.52
CA GLN A 54 -7.19 5.61 2.46
C GLN A 54 -5.75 5.09 2.43
N ALA A 55 -5.18 4.96 1.23
CA ALA A 55 -3.80 4.60 0.97
C ALA A 55 -2.80 5.58 1.62
N ALA A 56 -3.04 6.89 1.50
CA ALA A 56 -2.17 7.91 2.08
C ALA A 56 -2.23 7.90 3.61
N ASP A 57 -3.42 7.76 4.18
CA ASP A 57 -3.63 7.71 5.62
C ASP A 57 -2.96 6.47 6.24
N GLN A 58 -3.07 5.31 5.59
CA GLN A 58 -2.43 4.07 6.05
C GLN A 58 -0.91 4.20 6.10
N VAL A 59 -0.27 4.69 5.04
CA VAL A 59 1.19 4.79 4.99
C VAL A 59 1.74 5.79 6.01
N LYS A 60 1.08 6.93 6.20
CA LYS A 60 1.46 7.89 7.26
C LYS A 60 1.42 7.25 8.65
N LYS A 61 0.46 6.37 8.91
CA LYS A 61 0.28 5.71 10.20
C LYS A 61 1.27 4.56 10.42
N MET A 62 1.52 3.74 9.38
CA MET A 62 2.19 2.44 9.53
C MET A 62 3.62 2.39 9.00
N HIS A 63 3.96 3.21 8.00
CA HIS A 63 5.24 3.13 7.28
C HIS A 63 6.04 4.43 7.45
N ASN A 64 6.43 4.68 8.70
CA ASN A 64 7.20 5.86 9.11
C ASN A 64 8.68 5.50 9.34
N PRO A 65 9.64 6.13 8.64
CA PRO A 65 11.08 5.85 8.81
C PRO A 65 11.57 5.97 10.25
N LYS A 66 11.03 6.93 11.02
CA LYS A 66 11.41 7.09 12.43
C LYS A 66 10.99 5.89 13.27
N SER A 67 9.78 5.38 13.07
CA SER A 67 9.28 4.19 13.78
C SER A 67 10.13 2.96 13.47
N GLU A 68 10.50 2.79 12.20
CA GLU A 68 11.36 1.68 11.77
C GLU A 68 12.77 1.79 12.37
N SER A 69 13.38 2.97 12.34
CA SER A 69 14.69 3.21 12.96
C SER A 69 14.67 2.89 14.46
N THR A 70 13.63 3.32 15.20
CA THR A 70 13.48 2.99 16.61
C THR A 70 13.32 1.48 16.84
N ALA A 71 12.56 0.78 15.99
CA ALA A 71 12.39 -0.66 16.10
C ALA A 71 13.72 -1.42 15.95
N TYR A 72 14.54 -1.05 14.96
CA TYR A 72 15.86 -1.67 14.77
C TYR A 72 16.83 -1.34 15.92
N GLN A 73 16.82 -0.11 16.43
CA GLN A 73 17.64 0.26 17.59
C GLN A 73 17.28 -0.60 18.81
N ASN A 74 15.99 -0.73 19.12
CA ASN A 74 15.52 -1.56 20.23
C ASN A 74 15.89 -3.03 20.04
N LEU A 75 15.77 -3.57 18.82
CA LEU A 75 16.17 -4.93 18.52
C LEU A 75 17.67 -5.14 18.78
N ILE A 76 18.53 -4.25 18.28
CA ILE A 76 19.97 -4.36 18.48
C ILE A 76 20.32 -4.30 19.98
N LEU A 77 19.73 -3.35 20.73
CA LEU A 77 19.92 -3.24 22.18
C LEU A 77 19.52 -4.55 22.89
N SER A 78 18.39 -5.15 22.51
CA SER A 78 17.92 -6.42 23.10
C SER A 78 18.79 -7.65 22.80
N LEU A 79 19.71 -7.55 21.83
CA LEU A 79 20.62 -8.64 21.46
C LEU A 79 22.01 -8.51 22.09
N ILE A 80 22.34 -7.33 22.63
CA ILE A 80 23.65 -7.04 23.22
C ILE A 80 23.61 -6.89 24.75
N GLU A 81 22.41 -6.76 25.33
CA GLU A 81 22.13 -6.86 26.78
C GLU A 81 21.82 -8.30 27.18
#